data_AF-A0A7X0D5J3-F1
#
_entry.id   AF-A0A7X0D5J3-F1
#
_cell.length_a   1.000
_cell.length_b   1.000
_cell.length_c   1.000
_cell.angle_alpha   90.00
_cell.angle_beta   90.00
_cell.angle_gamma   90.00
#
_symmetry.space_group_name_H-M   'P 1'
#
loop_
_entity.id
_entity.type
_entity.pdbx_description
1 polymer ?
#
loop_
_entity_poly.entity_id
_entity_poly.type
_entity_poly.pdbx_seq_one_letter_code
_entity_poly.pdbx_strand_id
1 'polypeptide(L)'
;MDDHCFDSESVYHADAESGTPPPLRAFFVDVYDEDTDLPEHAYYGVACADGGGLAQAVSENSIHKLQDVKRFAERIGGVLVWV
;
A
#
# COMPACT_ATOMS: atom_id res chain seq x y z
N MET A 1 28.14 22.80 -1.66
CA MET A 1 27.89 21.38 -1.92
C MET A 1 26.64 21.08 -1.16
N ASP A 2 25.59 20.90 -1.93
CA ASP A 2 24.29 21.45 -1.64
C ASP A 2 23.40 20.40 -0.98
N ASP A 3 22.66 20.89 -0.01
CA ASP A 3 21.70 20.20 0.84
C ASP A 3 20.54 19.67 -0.02
N HIS A 4 20.59 18.39 -0.37
CA HIS A 4 19.45 17.71 -0.99
C HIS A 4 18.51 17.23 0.12
N CYS A 5 17.79 18.18 0.70
CA CYS A 5 16.52 17.91 1.37
C CYS A 5 15.58 17.30 0.32
N PHE A 6 15.45 15.97 0.34
CA PHE A 6 14.47 15.25 -0.46
C PHE A 6 13.09 15.60 0.09
N ASP A 7 12.49 16.63 -0.49
CA ASP A 7 11.10 16.99 -0.28
C ASP A 7 10.22 15.90 -0.91
N SER A 8 9.85 14.91 -0.09
CA SER A 8 8.93 13.82 -0.44
C SER A 8 7.45 14.28 -0.36
N GLU A 9 7.14 15.56 -0.56
CA GLU A 9 5.75 16.05 -0.61
C GLU A 9 5.15 15.88 -2.01
N SER A 10 4.93 14.64 -2.42
CA SER A 10 4.03 14.36 -3.56
C SER A 10 3.10 13.21 -3.22
N VAL A 11 2.45 13.32 -2.06
CA VAL A 11 1.21 12.61 -1.76
C VAL A 11 0.09 13.51 -2.24
N TYR A 12 -0.83 13.00 -3.06
CA TYR A 12 -2.01 13.73 -3.49
C TYR A 12 -2.85 14.12 -2.27
N HIS A 13 -2.58 15.27 -1.67
CA HIS A 13 -3.45 15.91 -0.69
C HIS A 13 -4.56 16.61 -1.47
N ALA A 14 -5.61 15.87 -1.81
CA ALA A 14 -6.88 16.52 -2.06
C ALA A 14 -7.33 17.11 -0.71
N ASP A 15 -7.32 18.43 -0.59
CA ASP A 15 -7.94 19.15 0.52
C ASP A 15 -9.35 18.56 0.74
N ALA A 16 -9.52 17.84 1.85
CA ALA A 16 -10.79 17.22 2.17
C ALA A 16 -11.76 18.33 2.59
N GLU A 17 -12.51 18.87 1.63
CA GLU A 17 -13.74 19.59 1.90
C GLU A 17 -14.64 18.70 2.79
N SER A 18 -15.29 19.29 3.79
CA SER A 18 -16.10 18.55 4.77
C SER A 18 -17.27 17.82 4.07
N GLY A 19 -17.07 16.54 3.74
CA GLY A 19 -17.98 15.71 2.96
C GLY A 19 -17.29 14.84 1.91
N THR A 20 -16.02 15.09 1.62
CA THR A 20 -15.21 14.27 0.70
C THR A 20 -14.89 12.92 1.34
N PRO A 21 -15.05 11.78 0.63
CA PRO A 21 -14.60 10.49 1.14
C PRO A 21 -13.12 10.58 1.54
N PRO A 22 -12.70 9.88 2.61
CA PRO A 22 -11.32 9.95 3.09
C PRO A 22 -10.35 9.63 1.93
N PRO A 23 -9.23 10.34 1.82
CA PRO A 23 -8.30 10.16 0.71
C PRO A 23 -7.82 8.71 0.67
N LEU A 24 -7.81 8.14 -0.53
CA LEU A 24 -7.23 6.82 -0.75
C LEU A 24 -5.73 6.89 -0.46
N ARG A 25 -5.25 5.98 0.38
CA ARG A 25 -3.85 5.87 0.73
C ARG A 25 -3.20 4.69 0.01
N ALA A 26 -2.07 4.94 -0.63
CA ALA A 26 -1.30 3.90 -1.28
C ALA A 26 -0.64 3.00 -0.22
N PHE A 27 -0.54 1.72 -0.53
CA PHE A 27 0.13 0.75 0.32
C PHE A 27 0.91 -0.27 -0.50
N PHE A 28 1.83 -0.93 0.18
CA PHE A 28 2.57 -2.08 -0.29
C PHE A 28 2.49 -3.19 0.75
N VAL A 29 2.40 -4.44 0.31
CA VAL A 29 2.54 -5.63 1.17
C VAL A 29 3.64 -6.48 0.60
N ASP A 30 4.65 -6.73 1.43
CA ASP A 30 5.77 -7.61 1.09
C ASP A 30 5.69 -8.90 1.89
N VAL A 31 5.93 -10.02 1.23
CA VAL A 31 6.07 -11.34 1.85
C VAL A 31 7.51 -11.79 1.58
N TYR A 32 8.30 -11.86 2.65
CA TYR A 32 9.68 -12.32 2.58
C TYR A 32 9.73 -13.83 2.79
N ASP A 33 10.44 -14.53 1.91
CA ASP A 33 10.85 -15.89 2.17
C ASP A 33 12.13 -15.86 3.03
N GLU A 34 12.04 -16.31 4.28
CA GLU A 34 13.15 -16.27 5.24
C GLU A 34 14.32 -17.20 4.82
N ASP A 35 14.04 -18.21 3.99
CA ASP A 35 15.03 -19.19 3.54
C ASP A 35 15.89 -18.68 2.38
N THR A 36 15.32 -17.84 1.50
CA THR A 36 16.00 -17.31 0.30
C THR A 36 16.34 -15.84 0.37
N ASP A 37 15.84 -15.11 1.37
CA ASP A 37 15.99 -13.65 1.52
C ASP A 37 15.45 -12.88 0.30
N LEU A 38 14.49 -13.46 -0.42
CA LEU A 38 13.86 -12.86 -1.60
C LEU A 38 12.39 -12.54 -1.32
N PRO A 39 11.83 -11.48 -1.94
CA PRO A 39 10.41 -11.20 -1.88
C PRO A 39 9.64 -12.29 -2.66
N GLU A 40 8.88 -13.11 -1.94
CA GLU A 40 8.07 -14.21 -2.51
C GLU A 40 6.80 -13.66 -3.15
N HIS A 41 6.13 -12.74 -2.45
CA HIS A 41 4.90 -12.12 -2.91
C HIS A 41 4.85 -10.64 -2.56
N ALA A 42 4.80 -9.79 -3.57
CA ALA A 42 4.65 -8.35 -3.42
C ALA A 42 3.29 -7.91 -3.97
N TYR A 43 2.58 -7.07 -3.22
CA TYR A 43 1.32 -6.45 -3.62
C TYR A 43 1.41 -4.94 -3.45
N TYR A 44 0.88 -4.18 -4.39
CA TYR A 44 0.69 -2.73 -4.23
C TYR A 44 -0.78 -2.37 -4.44
N GLY A 45 -1.23 -1.31 -3.80
CA GLY A 45 -2.64 -1.00 -3.80
C GLY A 45 -3.00 0.36 -3.26
N VAL A 46 -4.30 0.62 -3.24
CA VAL A 46 -4.89 1.80 -2.61
C VAL A 46 -6.01 1.36 -1.67
N ALA A 47 -6.03 1.91 -0.47
CA ALA A 47 -7.04 1.61 0.53
C ALA A 47 -7.64 2.90 1.12
N CYS A 48 -8.92 2.86 1.43
CA CYS A 48 -9.59 3.88 2.22
C CYS A 48 -9.16 3.80 3.70
N ALA A 49 -9.44 4.85 4.46
CA ALA A 49 -9.18 4.88 5.91
C ALA A 49 -9.92 3.77 6.69
N ASP A 50 -11.06 3.31 6.19
CA ASP A 50 -11.84 2.18 6.72
C ASP A 50 -11.25 0.79 6.38
N GLY A 51 -10.18 0.74 5.59
CA GLY A 51 -9.42 -0.48 5.29
C GLY A 51 -9.82 -1.16 3.98
N GLY A 52 -10.97 -0.86 3.39
CA GLY A 52 -11.38 -1.35 2.09
C GLY A 52 -10.48 -0.81 0.96
N GLY A 53 -10.18 -1.62 -0.05
CA GLY A 53 -9.21 -1.20 -1.07
C GLY A 53 -9.10 -2.11 -2.27
N LEU A 54 -8.11 -1.82 -3.10
CA LEU A 54 -7.70 -2.62 -4.24
C LEU A 54 -6.21 -2.95 -4.07
N ALA A 55 -5.85 -4.20 -4.31
CA ALA A 55 -4.46 -4.64 -4.39
C ALA A 55 -4.20 -5.29 -5.74
N GLN A 56 -3.02 -5.09 -6.28
CA GLN A 56 -2.51 -5.79 -7.45
C GLN A 56 -1.23 -6.53 -7.05
N ALA A 57 -1.12 -7.79 -7.48
CA ALA A 57 0.12 -8.54 -7.33
C ALA A 57 1.20 -7.96 -8.25
N VAL A 58 2.44 -7.89 -7.80
CA VAL A 58 3.57 -7.46 -8.65
C VAL A 58 3.88 -8.50 -9.73
N SER A 59 3.70 -9.78 -9.42
CA SER A 59 3.97 -10.90 -10.32
C SER A 59 2.83 -11.20 -11.29
N GLU A 60 1.61 -10.70 -11.04
CA GLU A 60 0.42 -11.03 -11.84
C GLU A 60 -0.37 -9.77 -12.23
N ASN A 61 -1.01 -9.79 -13.40
CA ASN A 61 -1.89 -8.72 -13.84
C ASN A 61 -3.30 -8.75 -13.21
N SER A 62 -3.42 -9.34 -12.02
CA SER A 62 -4.69 -9.55 -11.31
C SER A 62 -4.91 -8.46 -10.26
N ILE A 63 -6.09 -7.85 -10.28
CA ILE A 63 -6.53 -6.88 -9.27
C ILE A 63 -7.52 -7.56 -8.31
N HIS A 64 -7.21 -7.50 -7.03
CA HIS A 64 -8.01 -8.02 -5.93
C HIS A 64 -8.74 -6.88 -5.23
N LYS A 65 -10.04 -7.08 -5.00
CA LYS A 65 -10.82 -6.19 -4.13
C LYS A 65 -10.68 -6.65 -2.68
N LEU A 66 -10.28 -5.73 -1.81
CA LEU A 66 -10.06 -5.96 -0.39
C LEU A 66 -11.21 -5.36 0.41
N GLN A 67 -11.68 -6.12 1.40
CA GLN A 67 -12.57 -5.58 2.43
C GLN A 67 -11.78 -4.89 3.55
N ASP A 68 -10.57 -5.39 3.83
CA ASP A 68 -9.67 -4.86 4.85
C ASP A 68 -8.22 -5.21 4.46
N VAL A 69 -7.39 -4.18 4.26
CA VAL A 69 -6.00 -4.32 3.85
C VAL A 69 -5.09 -4.91 4.94
N LYS A 70 -5.38 -4.66 6.22
CA LYS A 70 -4.60 -5.23 7.33
C LYS A 70 -4.83 -6.74 7.41
N ARG A 71 -6.11 -7.15 7.38
CA ARG A 71 -6.47 -8.57 7.35
C ARG A 71 -5.92 -9.29 6.13
N PHE A 72 -5.87 -8.60 4.98
CA PHE A 72 -5.24 -9.13 3.78
C PHE A 72 -3.75 -9.40 4.00
N ALA A 73 -3.00 -8.42 4.52
CA ALA A 73 -1.58 -8.56 4.81
C ALA A 73 -1.31 -9.69 5.84
N GLU A 74 -2.07 -9.72 6.95
CA GLU A 74 -1.98 -10.78 7.97
C GLU A 74 -2.24 -12.17 7.38
N ARG A 75 -3.24 -12.30 6.50
CA ARG A 75 -3.61 -13.57 5.89
C ARG A 75 -2.51 -14.15 5.01
N ILE A 76 -1.76 -13.30 4.32
CA ILE A 76 -0.67 -13.74 3.43
C ILE A 76 0.68 -13.76 4.14
N GLY A 77 0.72 -13.49 5.46
CA GLY A 77 1.96 -13.41 6.22
C GLY A 77 2.84 -12.21 5.85
N GLY A 78 2.26 -11.20 5.20
CA GLY A 78 2.99 -10.06 4.67
C GLY A 78 3.01 -8.86 5.62
N VAL A 79 3.97 -7.96 5.39
CA VAL A 79 4.11 -6.71 6.14
C VAL A 79 3.46 -5.58 5.36
N LEU A 80 2.46 -4.93 5.97
CA LEU A 80 1.79 -3.77 5.39
C LEU A 80 2.61 -2.49 5.60
N VAL A 81 2.99 -1.85 4.49
CA VAL A 81 3.71 -0.57 4.46
C VAL A 81 2.81 0.47 3.78
N TRP A 82 2.64 1.61 4.43
CA TRP A 82 1.94 2.75 3.83
C TRP A 82 2.93 3.67 3.12
N VAL A 83 2.57 4.09 1.91
CA VAL A 83 3.37 5.00 1.08
C VAL A 83 2.80 6.41 1.15
#